data_AF-A0A2S4JR87-F1
#
_entry.id   AF-A0A2S4JR87-F1
#
_cell.length_a   1.000
_cell.length_b   1.000
_cell.length_c   1.000
_cell.angle_alpha   90.00
_cell.angle_beta   90.00
_cell.angle_gamma   90.00
#
_symmetry.space_group_name_H-M   'P 1'
#
loop_
_entity.id
_entity.type
_entity.pdbx_description
1 polymer ?
#
loop_
_entity_poly.entity_id
_entity_poly.type
_entity_poly.pdbx_seq_one_letter_code
_entity_poly.pdbx_strand_id
1 'polypeptide(L)'
;MTRIARIHTLAALMALVFLTGGFLLGSLARTMPLFQGGDGSGFSPSQGWALLGAVITWGIFCSAAAVYMRVFRRSPSVTVFFVILFFLFSSLDITKVGQLMIPATSWRHLSPILSRVTSFGWIAGTLALFTGGLCAGGGSLQRHGVSLLALLAVSLGLSWTVPLDSLALPEHLVYPMGLRLSVDTVMLVVLFLGVVSFFQVALAVRERRPLFTALAAAALALGRVLLFYRTEISLILLGAGFLLLGVLVFAVENYRDYLLE
;
A
#
# COMPACT_ATOMS: atom_id res chain seq x y z
N MET A 1 3.33 22.01 11.72
CA MET A 1 2.60 20.88 12.36
C MET A 1 3.47 20.34 13.49
N THR A 2 3.00 20.41 14.73
CA THR A 2 3.77 19.96 15.91
C THR A 2 3.97 18.44 15.89
N ARG A 3 5.04 17.94 16.54
CA ARG A 3 5.36 16.49 16.60
C ARG A 3 4.20 15.65 17.16
N ILE A 4 3.50 16.18 18.15
CA ILE A 4 2.31 15.58 18.77
C ILE A 4 1.18 15.43 17.74
N ALA A 5 0.90 16.47 16.95
CA ALA A 5 -0.14 16.42 15.92
C ALA A 5 0.14 15.35 14.83
N ARG A 6 1.42 15.11 14.49
CA ARG A 6 1.80 14.05 13.53
C ARG A 6 1.50 12.65 14.04
N ILE A 7 1.80 12.38 15.31
CA ILE A 7 1.54 11.07 15.93
C ILE A 7 0.04 10.81 16.02
N HIS A 8 -0.75 11.82 16.44
CA HIS A 8 -2.21 11.66 16.52
C HIS A 8 -2.88 11.48 15.16
N THR A 9 -2.45 12.22 14.13
CA THR A 9 -3.00 12.06 12.77
C THR A 9 -2.69 10.68 12.19
N LEU A 10 -1.45 10.21 12.33
CA LEU A 10 -1.05 8.86 11.93
C LEU A 10 -1.81 7.77 12.69
N ALA A 11 -1.98 7.92 14.01
CA ALA A 11 -2.73 6.97 14.83
C ALA A 11 -4.22 6.94 14.46
N ALA A 12 -4.83 8.09 14.19
CA ALA A 12 -6.23 8.19 13.75
C ALA A 12 -6.43 7.54 12.37
N LEU A 13 -5.52 7.79 11.43
CA LEU A 13 -5.53 7.16 10.12
C LEU A 13 -5.37 5.64 10.22
N MET A 14 -4.48 5.16 11.08
CA MET A 14 -4.33 3.74 11.35
C MET A 14 -5.59 3.13 11.95
N ALA A 15 -6.19 3.77 12.96
CA ALA A 15 -7.44 3.30 13.54
C ALA A 15 -8.54 3.21 12.47
N LEU A 16 -8.64 4.21 11.60
CA LEU A 16 -9.59 4.21 10.49
C LEU A 16 -9.33 3.04 9.53
N VAL A 17 -8.08 2.81 9.12
CA VAL A 17 -7.69 1.68 8.25
C VAL A 17 -7.98 0.32 8.91
N PHE A 18 -7.70 0.19 10.20
CA PHE A 18 -7.97 -1.04 10.94
C PHE A 18 -9.46 -1.30 11.09
N LEU A 19 -10.24 -0.28 11.43
CA LEU A 19 -11.70 -0.39 11.58
C LEU A 19 -12.37 -0.68 10.24
N THR A 20 -11.96 0.00 9.17
CA THR A 20 -12.51 -0.23 7.82
C THR A 20 -12.15 -1.62 7.30
N GLY A 21 -10.89 -2.05 7.43
CA GLY A 21 -10.47 -3.40 7.04
C GLY A 21 -11.15 -4.49 7.88
N GLY A 22 -11.22 -4.31 9.20
CA GLY A 22 -11.92 -5.23 10.10
C GLY A 22 -13.41 -5.32 9.82
N PHE A 23 -14.06 -4.20 9.51
CA PHE A 23 -15.46 -4.18 9.09
C PHE A 23 -15.67 -4.95 7.78
N LEU A 24 -14.83 -4.72 6.76
CA LEU A 24 -14.91 -5.43 5.48
C LEU A 24 -14.70 -6.94 5.65
N LEU A 25 -13.72 -7.35 6.47
CA LEU A 25 -13.46 -8.76 6.77
C LEU A 25 -14.62 -9.41 7.55
N GLY A 26 -15.14 -8.74 8.58
CA GLY A 26 -16.28 -9.23 9.35
C GLY A 26 -17.55 -9.36 8.51
N SER A 27 -17.76 -8.41 7.60
CA SER A 27 -18.87 -8.43 6.65
C SER A 27 -18.71 -9.57 5.64
N LEU A 28 -17.49 -9.78 5.11
CA LEU A 28 -17.16 -10.91 4.23
C LEU A 28 -17.45 -12.25 4.93
N ALA A 29 -16.99 -12.43 6.17
CA ALA A 29 -17.20 -13.66 6.92
C ALA A 29 -18.68 -13.97 7.16
N ARG A 30 -19.52 -12.94 7.36
CA ARG A 30 -20.98 -13.09 7.49
C ARG A 30 -21.68 -13.43 6.18
N THR A 31 -21.13 -12.98 5.05
CA THR A 31 -21.74 -13.18 3.73
C THR A 31 -21.24 -14.46 3.04
N MET A 32 -20.07 -14.98 3.38
CA MET A 32 -19.56 -16.27 2.87
C MET A 32 -20.54 -17.46 2.97
N PRO A 33 -21.23 -17.72 4.09
CA PRO A 33 -22.18 -18.83 4.15
C PRO A 33 -23.40 -18.64 3.23
N LEU A 34 -23.79 -17.39 2.92
CA LEU A 34 -24.84 -17.10 1.93
C LEU A 34 -24.41 -17.45 0.50
N PHE A 35 -23.10 -17.43 0.21
CA PHE A 35 -22.56 -17.84 -1.09
C PHE A 35 -22.42 -19.37 -1.23
N GLN A 36 -22.22 -20.10 -0.13
CA GLN A 36 -22.10 -21.56 -0.15
C GLN A 36 -23.45 -22.30 -0.23
N GLY A 37 -24.56 -21.66 0.17
CA GLY A 37 -25.89 -22.29 0.24
C GLY A 37 -26.77 -22.18 -1.01
N GLY A 38 -26.32 -21.47 -2.06
CA GLY A 38 -27.05 -21.32 -3.31
C GLY A 38 -26.33 -22.02 -4.46
N ASP A 39 -27.00 -22.98 -5.09
CA ASP A 39 -26.55 -23.64 -6.33
C ASP A 39 -26.00 -22.60 -7.32
N GLY A 40 -24.69 -22.62 -7.56
CA GLY A 40 -24.05 -21.88 -8.65
C GLY A 40 -23.66 -20.42 -8.38
N SER A 41 -23.37 -20.01 -7.14
CA SER A 41 -22.74 -18.70 -6.94
C SER A 41 -21.34 -18.64 -7.60
N GLY A 42 -21.28 -17.96 -8.75
CA GLY A 42 -20.18 -17.97 -9.72
C GLY A 42 -18.92 -17.24 -9.29
N PHE A 43 -18.30 -17.70 -8.19
CA PHE A 43 -16.96 -17.28 -7.81
C PHE A 43 -15.92 -17.98 -8.67
N SER A 44 -15.25 -17.23 -9.53
CA SER A 44 -14.07 -17.75 -10.22
C SER A 44 -12.95 -17.99 -9.19
N PRO A 45 -12.17 -19.07 -9.31
CA PRO A 45 -11.03 -19.32 -8.43
C PRO A 45 -10.05 -18.13 -8.38
N SER A 46 -9.88 -17.40 -9.48
CA SER A 46 -9.01 -16.22 -9.56
C SER A 46 -9.48 -15.06 -8.68
N GLN A 47 -10.78 -14.84 -8.52
CA GLN A 47 -11.33 -13.86 -7.57
C GLN A 47 -11.07 -14.27 -6.11
N GLY A 48 -11.14 -15.58 -5.81
CA GLY A 48 -10.79 -16.12 -4.48
C GLY A 48 -9.33 -15.90 -4.14
N TRP A 49 -8.42 -16.06 -5.10
CA TRP A 49 -7.01 -15.74 -4.92
C TRP A 49 -6.76 -14.24 -4.79
N ALA A 50 -7.43 -13.40 -5.58
CA ALA A 50 -7.35 -11.94 -5.47
C ALA A 50 -7.76 -11.47 -4.06
N LEU A 51 -8.82 -12.06 -3.49
CA LEU A 51 -9.23 -11.84 -2.11
C LEU A 51 -8.14 -12.19 -1.11
N LEU A 52 -7.61 -13.42 -1.21
CA LEU A 52 -6.56 -13.88 -0.31
C LEU A 52 -5.35 -12.94 -0.37
N GLY A 53 -4.96 -12.51 -1.57
CA GLY A 53 -3.92 -11.51 -1.79
C GLY A 53 -4.21 -10.19 -1.09
N ALA A 54 -5.42 -9.64 -1.22
CA ALA A 54 -5.83 -8.40 -0.57
C ALA A 54 -5.81 -8.50 0.97
N VAL A 55 -6.27 -9.63 1.54
CA VAL A 55 -6.27 -9.87 2.99
C VAL A 55 -4.85 -10.01 3.53
N ILE A 56 -3.99 -10.77 2.85
CA ILE A 56 -2.57 -10.92 3.21
C ILE A 56 -1.87 -9.57 3.16
N THR A 57 -2.08 -8.82 2.08
CA THR A 57 -1.51 -7.48 1.87
C THR A 57 -1.92 -6.53 2.99
N TRP A 58 -3.21 -6.48 3.32
CA TRP A 58 -3.72 -5.69 4.43
C TRP A 58 -3.10 -6.10 5.76
N GLY A 59 -3.06 -7.40 6.08
CA GLY A 59 -2.51 -7.91 7.33
C GLY A 59 -1.03 -7.54 7.51
N ILE A 60 -0.22 -7.74 6.47
CA ILE A 60 1.21 -7.40 6.48
C ILE A 60 1.40 -5.89 6.65
N PHE A 61 0.73 -5.06 5.84
CA PHE A 61 0.94 -3.62 5.90
C PHE A 61 0.38 -2.96 7.15
N CYS A 62 -0.78 -3.40 7.63
CA CYS A 62 -1.37 -2.91 8.89
C CYS A 62 -0.50 -3.26 10.09
N SER A 63 -0.01 -4.51 10.17
CA SER A 63 0.90 -4.92 11.24
C SER A 63 2.23 -4.19 11.15
N ALA A 64 2.81 -4.04 9.96
CA ALA A 64 4.03 -3.26 9.73
C ALA A 64 3.84 -1.79 10.17
N ALA A 65 2.77 -1.13 9.72
CA ALA A 65 2.47 0.24 10.14
C ALA A 65 2.33 0.37 11.66
N ALA A 66 1.62 -0.56 12.31
CA ALA A 66 1.43 -0.57 13.76
C ALA A 66 2.74 -0.73 14.52
N VAL A 67 3.59 -1.68 14.09
CA VAL A 67 4.89 -1.95 14.71
C VAL A 67 5.80 -0.74 14.54
N TYR A 68 5.92 -0.19 13.34
CA TYR A 68 6.76 0.98 13.08
C TYR A 68 6.31 2.21 13.87
N MET A 69 5.00 2.47 13.93
CA MET A 69 4.48 3.56 14.75
C MET A 69 4.70 3.32 16.25
N ARG A 70 4.83 2.08 16.71
CA ARG A 70 5.15 1.76 18.11
C ARG A 70 6.63 1.90 18.40
N VAL A 71 7.48 1.47 17.49
CA VAL A 71 8.95 1.48 17.64
C VAL A 71 9.50 2.90 17.49
N PHE A 72 9.13 3.62 16.43
CA PHE A 72 9.71 4.93 16.09
C PHE A 72 8.92 6.13 16.66
N ARG A 73 8.29 5.98 17.84
CA ARG A 73 7.44 7.02 18.45
C ARG A 73 8.17 8.34 18.73
N ARG A 74 9.47 8.31 19.04
CA ARG A 74 10.18 9.51 19.52
C ARG A 74 10.93 10.29 18.45
N SER A 75 11.26 9.75 17.28
CA SER A 75 11.75 10.56 16.17
C SER A 75 11.74 9.74 14.89
N PRO A 76 10.61 9.66 14.15
CA PRO A 76 10.65 9.04 12.85
C PRO A 76 11.48 9.96 11.95
N SER A 77 12.62 9.45 11.47
CA SER A 77 13.31 10.08 10.34
C SER A 77 12.31 10.30 9.20
N VAL A 78 12.53 11.30 8.36
CA VAL A 78 11.59 11.66 7.29
C VAL A 78 11.34 10.48 6.37
N THR A 79 12.39 9.71 6.09
CA THR A 79 12.35 8.45 5.35
C THR A 79 11.40 7.45 6.02
N VAL A 80 11.57 7.18 7.32
CA VAL A 80 10.70 6.26 8.08
C VAL A 80 9.25 6.74 8.08
N PHE A 81 9.01 8.06 8.19
CA PHE A 81 7.67 8.63 8.11
C PHE A 81 6.99 8.32 6.77
N PHE A 82 7.69 8.52 5.64
CA PHE A 82 7.14 8.19 4.32
C PHE A 82 6.99 6.68 4.08
N VAL A 83 7.84 5.85 4.66
CA VAL A 83 7.68 4.38 4.62
C VAL A 83 6.47 3.92 5.42
N ILE A 84 6.19 4.55 6.57
CA ILE A 84 4.95 4.31 7.32
C ILE A 84 3.73 4.70 6.48
N LEU A 85 3.78 5.83 5.77
CA LEU A 85 2.71 6.24 4.85
C LEU A 85 2.56 5.26 3.68
N PHE A 86 3.66 4.72 3.16
CA PHE A 86 3.62 3.64 2.16
C PHE A 86 2.85 2.44 2.71
N PHE A 87 3.13 1.96 3.93
CA PHE A 87 2.37 0.85 4.52
C PHE A 87 0.89 1.21 4.70
N LEU A 88 0.61 2.39 5.25
CA LEU A 88 -0.76 2.85 5.47
C LEU A 88 -1.56 2.94 4.17
N PHE A 89 -1.05 3.56 3.12
CA PHE A 89 -1.79 3.64 1.85
C PHE A 89 -1.90 2.30 1.13
N SER A 90 -0.90 1.43 1.25
CA SER A 90 -0.96 0.08 0.68
C SER A 90 -2.03 -0.78 1.31
N SER A 91 -2.34 -0.56 2.59
CA SER A 91 -3.40 -1.31 3.28
C SER A 91 -4.79 -1.08 2.69
N LEU A 92 -5.00 0.02 1.95
CA LEU A 92 -6.26 0.29 1.25
C LEU A 92 -6.58 -0.75 0.17
N ASP A 93 -5.66 -1.64 -0.17
CA ASP A 93 -5.92 -2.77 -1.06
C ASP A 93 -7.02 -3.70 -0.53
N ILE A 94 -7.30 -3.68 0.78
CA ILE A 94 -8.43 -4.39 1.40
C ILE A 94 -9.79 -3.99 0.81
N THR A 95 -9.89 -2.80 0.20
CA THR A 95 -11.13 -2.37 -0.45
C THR A 95 -11.56 -3.26 -1.61
N LYS A 96 -10.64 -4.04 -2.20
CA LYS A 96 -10.95 -5.13 -3.16
C LYS A 96 -11.92 -6.14 -2.57
N VAL A 97 -11.84 -6.43 -1.26
CA VAL A 97 -12.76 -7.33 -0.57
C VAL A 97 -14.19 -6.80 -0.62
N GLY A 98 -14.36 -5.49 -0.46
CA GLY A 98 -15.67 -4.84 -0.53
C GLY A 98 -16.36 -5.00 -1.89
N GLN A 99 -15.60 -5.16 -2.98
CA GLN A 99 -16.16 -5.29 -4.33
C GLN A 99 -16.98 -6.56 -4.52
N LEU A 100 -16.59 -7.63 -3.83
CA LEU A 100 -17.29 -8.92 -3.90
C LEU A 100 -18.58 -8.97 -3.08
N MET A 101 -18.76 -7.99 -2.18
CA MET A 101 -19.98 -7.86 -1.39
C MET A 101 -21.10 -7.17 -2.16
N ILE A 102 -20.78 -6.54 -3.29
CA ILE A 102 -21.68 -5.68 -4.05
C ILE A 102 -22.75 -6.46 -4.83
N PRO A 103 -22.47 -7.61 -5.47
CA PRO A 103 -23.51 -8.41 -6.09
C PRO A 103 -24.58 -8.88 -5.10
N ALA A 104 -24.21 -9.09 -3.83
CA ALA A 104 -25.10 -9.52 -2.75
C ALA A 104 -25.85 -8.37 -2.05
N THR A 105 -25.60 -7.11 -2.42
CA THR A 105 -26.18 -5.93 -1.75
C THR A 105 -26.75 -4.95 -2.77
N SER A 106 -27.67 -4.07 -2.35
CA SER A 106 -28.22 -3.00 -3.21
C SER A 106 -27.20 -1.88 -3.51
N TRP A 107 -25.94 -2.05 -3.12
CA TRP A 107 -24.92 -1.00 -3.06
C TRP A 107 -24.06 -0.90 -4.32
N ARG A 108 -24.63 -1.19 -5.50
CA ARG A 108 -23.92 -1.17 -6.80
C ARG A 108 -23.17 0.14 -7.07
N HIS A 109 -23.69 1.26 -6.59
CA HIS A 109 -23.09 2.58 -6.73
C HIS A 109 -21.77 2.78 -5.95
N LEU A 110 -21.47 1.93 -4.96
CA LEU A 110 -20.22 2.02 -4.19
C LEU A 110 -19.04 1.34 -4.90
N SER A 111 -19.30 0.49 -5.91
CA SER A 111 -18.28 -0.29 -6.62
C SER A 111 -17.21 0.60 -7.28
N PRO A 112 -17.57 1.66 -8.03
CA PRO A 112 -16.57 2.57 -8.59
C PRO A 112 -15.78 3.32 -7.51
N ILE A 113 -16.44 3.71 -6.40
CA ILE A 113 -15.79 4.43 -5.30
C ILE A 113 -14.71 3.56 -4.65
N LEU A 114 -15.01 2.29 -4.36
CA LEU A 114 -14.04 1.36 -3.81
C LEU A 114 -12.83 1.19 -4.73
N SER A 115 -13.04 1.09 -6.06
CA SER A 115 -11.93 0.99 -7.02
C SER A 115 -11.07 2.25 -7.04
N ARG A 116 -11.66 3.44 -6.89
CA ARG A 116 -10.90 4.69 -6.72
C ARG A 116 -10.11 4.71 -5.42
N VAL A 117 -10.65 4.18 -4.32
CA VAL A 117 -9.92 4.09 -3.06
C VAL A 117 -8.73 3.12 -3.17
N THR A 118 -8.93 1.95 -3.79
CA THR A 118 -7.84 1.00 -4.06
C THR A 118 -6.73 1.65 -4.89
N SER A 119 -7.14 2.35 -5.95
CA SER A 119 -6.23 3.03 -6.87
C SER A 119 -5.49 4.20 -6.22
N PHE A 120 -6.18 4.97 -5.38
CA PHE A 120 -5.57 6.01 -4.57
C PHE A 120 -4.50 5.40 -3.66
N GLY A 121 -4.79 4.27 -2.99
CA GLY A 121 -3.82 3.54 -2.17
C GLY A 121 -2.59 3.11 -2.98
N TRP A 122 -2.81 2.59 -4.19
CA TRP A 122 -1.74 2.23 -5.13
C TRP A 122 -0.83 3.42 -5.45
N ILE A 123 -1.39 4.55 -5.90
CA ILE A 123 -0.64 5.73 -6.32
C ILE A 123 0.03 6.42 -5.11
N ALA A 124 -0.73 6.69 -4.06
CA ALA A 124 -0.27 7.38 -2.87
C ALA A 124 0.85 6.60 -2.17
N GLY A 125 0.73 5.28 -2.06
CA GLY A 125 1.78 4.47 -1.48
C GLY A 125 3.05 4.46 -2.33
N THR A 126 2.95 4.29 -3.64
CA THR A 126 4.13 4.36 -4.55
C THR A 126 4.85 5.71 -4.45
N LEU A 127 4.10 6.82 -4.47
CA LEU A 127 4.64 8.16 -4.27
C LEU A 127 5.27 8.33 -2.87
N ALA A 128 4.72 7.67 -1.85
CA ALA A 128 5.26 7.72 -0.50
C ALA A 128 6.62 7.02 -0.44
N LEU A 129 6.76 5.82 -1.04
CA LEU A 129 8.04 5.13 -1.11
C LEU A 129 9.08 5.93 -1.90
N PHE A 130 8.67 6.51 -3.03
CA PHE A 130 9.51 7.39 -3.83
C PHE A 130 10.00 8.62 -3.03
N THR A 131 9.09 9.30 -2.35
CA THR A 131 9.43 10.47 -1.52
C THR A 131 10.35 10.07 -0.37
N GLY A 132 10.13 8.89 0.23
CA GLY A 132 11.05 8.30 1.21
C GLY A 132 12.45 8.10 0.67
N GLY A 133 12.58 7.57 -0.56
CA GLY A 133 13.87 7.42 -1.25
C GLY A 133 14.58 8.75 -1.50
N LEU A 134 13.85 9.79 -1.93
CA LEU A 134 14.41 11.14 -2.08
C LEU A 134 14.88 11.74 -0.74
N CYS A 135 14.16 11.49 0.34
CA CYS A 135 14.55 11.94 1.69
C CYS A 135 15.82 11.23 2.18
N ALA A 136 15.94 9.92 1.91
CA ALA A 136 17.16 9.17 2.21
C ALA A 136 18.38 9.73 1.46
N GLY A 137 18.17 10.27 0.25
CA GLY A 137 19.13 10.98 -0.61
C GLY A 137 19.82 12.21 -0.03
N GLY A 138 19.48 12.63 1.20
CA GLY A 138 19.91 13.93 1.72
C GLY A 138 19.12 15.11 1.12
N GLY A 139 18.05 14.84 0.38
CA GLY A 139 17.09 15.86 -0.03
C GLY A 139 16.49 16.50 1.21
N SER A 140 16.95 17.71 1.56
CA SER A 140 16.37 18.47 2.68
C SER A 140 14.98 18.96 2.28
N LEU A 141 13.98 18.07 2.39
CA LEU A 141 12.59 18.49 2.33
C LEU A 141 12.28 19.30 3.59
N GLN A 142 12.69 20.57 3.61
CA GLN A 142 12.48 21.48 4.76
C GLN A 142 11.00 21.61 5.15
N ARG A 143 10.06 21.16 4.30
CA ARG A 143 8.62 21.21 4.54
C ARG A 143 7.94 19.86 4.23
N HIS A 144 8.12 18.87 5.11
CA HIS A 144 7.49 17.54 4.96
C HIS A 144 5.96 17.61 4.77
N GLY A 145 5.30 18.61 5.36
CA GLY A 145 3.87 18.84 5.19
C GLY A 145 3.48 19.21 3.76
N VAL A 146 4.32 19.96 3.05
CA VAL A 146 4.09 20.33 1.64
C VAL A 146 4.23 19.11 0.74
N SER A 147 5.25 18.28 0.96
CA SER A 147 5.39 17.00 0.22
C SER A 147 4.24 16.04 0.48
N LEU A 148 3.74 15.97 1.72
CA LEU A 148 2.56 15.16 2.02
C LEU A 148 1.32 15.68 1.29
N LEU A 149 1.10 17.00 1.31
CA LEU A 149 -0.03 17.63 0.62
C LEU A 149 0.06 17.42 -0.90
N ALA A 150 1.26 17.59 -1.48
CA ALA A 150 1.49 17.35 -2.90
C ALA A 150 1.23 15.87 -3.27
N LEU A 151 1.74 14.93 -2.48
CA LEU A 151 1.48 13.51 -2.66
C LEU A 151 -0.02 13.20 -2.61
N LEU A 152 -0.73 13.70 -1.61
CA LEU A 152 -2.18 13.52 -1.45
C LEU A 152 -2.96 14.16 -2.59
N ALA A 153 -2.60 15.38 -3.00
CA ALA A 153 -3.26 16.10 -4.09
C ALA A 153 -3.05 15.40 -5.44
N VAL A 154 -1.83 14.95 -5.72
CA VAL A 154 -1.50 14.22 -6.96
C VAL A 154 -2.20 12.86 -6.98
N SER A 155 -2.11 12.10 -5.88
CA SER A 155 -2.74 10.77 -5.81
C SER A 155 -4.27 10.83 -5.88
N LEU A 156 -4.90 11.80 -5.21
CA LEU A 156 -6.34 12.03 -5.28
C LEU A 156 -6.75 12.56 -6.65
N GLY A 157 -5.99 13.51 -7.22
CA GLY A 157 -6.19 14.01 -8.57
C GLY A 157 -6.18 12.89 -9.59
N LEU A 158 -5.10 12.09 -9.65
CA LEU A 158 -4.99 10.97 -10.58
C LEU A 158 -6.08 9.91 -10.36
N SER A 159 -6.38 9.56 -9.11
CA SER A 159 -7.40 8.53 -8.83
C SER A 159 -8.82 8.98 -9.17
N TRP A 160 -9.12 10.28 -9.09
CA TRP A 160 -10.49 10.81 -9.26
C TRP A 160 -10.77 11.38 -10.65
N THR A 161 -9.77 11.93 -11.35
CA THR A 161 -9.96 12.51 -12.68
C THR A 161 -9.91 11.47 -13.78
N VAL A 162 -9.16 10.39 -13.60
CA VAL A 162 -9.08 9.33 -14.59
C VAL A 162 -10.43 8.59 -14.63
N PRO A 163 -11.07 8.47 -15.82
CA PRO A 163 -12.36 7.80 -15.93
C PRO A 163 -12.20 6.32 -15.56
N LEU A 164 -13.22 5.72 -14.94
CA LEU A 164 -13.25 4.29 -14.69
C LEU A 164 -14.17 3.63 -15.71
N ASP A 165 -13.71 2.53 -16.29
CA ASP A 165 -14.59 1.67 -17.07
C ASP A 165 -15.34 0.75 -16.10
N SER A 166 -16.60 1.10 -15.80
CA SER A 166 -17.46 0.37 -14.88
C SER A 166 -18.33 -0.69 -15.56
N LEU A 167 -18.05 -1.04 -16.82
CA LEU A 167 -18.88 -1.98 -17.59
C LEU A 167 -18.76 -3.43 -17.10
N ALA A 168 -17.56 -3.83 -16.68
CA ALA A 168 -17.32 -5.16 -16.14
C ALA A 168 -16.26 -5.12 -15.03
N LEU A 169 -16.53 -5.80 -13.91
CA LEU A 169 -15.55 -5.96 -12.85
C LEU A 169 -14.57 -7.09 -13.24
N PRO A 170 -13.28 -6.80 -13.44
CA PRO A 170 -12.30 -7.81 -13.82
C PRO A 170 -11.88 -8.70 -12.64
N GLU A 171 -11.15 -9.78 -12.92
CA GLU A 171 -10.76 -10.80 -11.92
C GLU A 171 -9.92 -10.28 -10.75
N HIS A 172 -9.20 -9.18 -10.94
CA HIS A 172 -8.39 -8.54 -9.91
C HIS A 172 -9.20 -7.58 -9.00
N LEU A 173 -10.53 -7.56 -9.15
CA LEU A 173 -11.48 -6.85 -8.28
C LEU A 173 -11.28 -5.33 -8.23
N VAL A 174 -10.76 -4.73 -9.30
CA VAL A 174 -10.62 -3.27 -9.43
C VAL A 174 -11.05 -2.88 -10.83
N TYR A 175 -11.98 -1.92 -10.96
CA TYR A 175 -12.34 -1.42 -12.28
C TYR A 175 -11.12 -0.79 -12.95
N PRO A 176 -10.87 -1.08 -14.23
CA PRO A 176 -9.74 -0.51 -14.93
C PRO A 176 -9.96 1.00 -15.10
N MET A 177 -8.91 1.75 -14.83
CA MET A 177 -8.83 3.15 -15.22
C MET A 177 -8.75 3.29 -16.74
N GLY A 178 -9.38 4.33 -17.29
CA GLY A 178 -9.07 4.82 -18.62
C GLY A 178 -7.58 5.17 -18.69
N LEU A 179 -6.88 4.76 -19.74
CA LEU A 179 -5.41 4.87 -19.81
C LEU A 179 -4.66 4.08 -18.73
N ARG A 180 -5.24 2.97 -18.22
CA ARG A 180 -4.60 2.08 -17.23
C ARG A 180 -3.13 1.82 -17.53
N LEU A 181 -2.81 1.46 -18.77
CA LEU A 181 -1.43 1.14 -19.16
C LEU A 181 -0.48 2.32 -18.94
N SER A 182 -0.91 3.55 -19.26
CA SER A 182 -0.11 4.75 -19.02
C SER A 182 0.07 5.03 -17.54
N VAL A 183 -1.00 4.94 -16.74
CA VAL A 183 -0.94 5.17 -15.28
C VAL A 183 -0.04 4.12 -14.61
N ASP A 184 -0.25 2.85 -14.94
CA ASP A 184 0.55 1.74 -14.42
C ASP A 184 2.03 1.89 -14.80
N THR A 185 2.32 2.25 -16.05
CA THR A 185 3.71 2.48 -16.51
C THR A 185 4.36 3.64 -15.76
N VAL A 186 3.68 4.77 -15.61
CA VAL A 186 4.20 5.92 -14.86
C VAL A 186 4.44 5.53 -13.40
N MET A 187 3.52 4.80 -12.77
CA MET A 187 3.70 4.34 -11.38
C MET A 187 4.86 3.35 -11.24
N LEU A 188 5.06 2.43 -12.20
CA LEU A 188 6.21 1.53 -12.20
C LEU A 188 7.52 2.29 -12.37
N VAL A 189 7.57 3.30 -13.24
CA VAL A 189 8.74 4.18 -13.40
C VAL A 189 9.03 4.93 -12.10
N VAL A 190 8.02 5.52 -11.47
CA VAL A 190 8.19 6.24 -10.19
C VAL A 190 8.67 5.29 -9.08
N LEU A 191 8.11 4.09 -9.01
CA LEU A 191 8.52 3.07 -8.05
C LEU A 191 9.99 2.66 -8.28
N PHE A 192 10.36 2.42 -9.54
CA PHE A 192 11.73 2.12 -9.94
C PHE A 192 12.70 3.24 -9.56
N LEU A 193 12.37 4.49 -9.88
CA LEU A 193 13.17 5.66 -9.50
C LEU A 193 13.28 5.81 -7.98
N GLY A 194 12.25 5.44 -7.23
CA GLY A 194 12.27 5.41 -5.77
C GLY A 194 13.31 4.43 -5.24
N VAL A 195 13.32 3.20 -5.79
CA VAL A 195 14.32 2.19 -5.46
C VAL A 195 15.73 2.65 -5.85
N VAL A 196 15.92 3.19 -7.05
CA VAL A 196 17.20 3.75 -7.50
C VAL A 196 17.69 4.85 -6.56
N SER A 197 16.80 5.68 -6.04
CA SER A 197 17.17 6.74 -5.08
C SER A 197 17.77 6.16 -3.80
N PHE A 198 17.23 5.05 -3.28
CA PHE A 198 17.85 4.35 -2.14
C PHE A 198 19.23 3.76 -2.50
N PHE A 199 19.38 3.19 -3.69
CA PHE A 199 20.68 2.67 -4.15
C PHE A 199 21.73 3.77 -4.33
N GLN A 200 21.34 4.95 -4.82
CA GLN A 200 22.26 6.09 -4.93
C GLN A 200 22.85 6.47 -3.57
N VAL A 201 22.04 6.46 -2.51
CA VAL A 201 22.52 6.69 -1.12
C VAL A 201 23.49 5.61 -0.70
N ALA A 202 23.16 4.34 -0.95
CA ALA A 202 24.03 3.22 -0.62
C ALA A 202 25.41 3.33 -1.27
N LEU A 203 25.44 3.74 -2.54
CA LEU A 203 26.68 3.92 -3.29
C LEU A 203 27.47 5.14 -2.83
N ALA A 204 26.80 6.22 -2.40
CA ALA A 204 27.45 7.44 -1.95
C ALA A 204 28.14 7.27 -0.58
N VAL A 205 27.50 6.61 0.38
CA VAL A 205 28.02 6.44 1.74
C VAL A 205 29.07 5.32 1.81
N ARG A 206 29.10 4.40 0.82
CA ARG A 206 30.02 3.23 0.76
C ARG A 206 29.99 2.33 2.00
N GLU A 207 28.89 2.34 2.74
CA GLU A 207 28.67 1.47 3.89
C GLU A 207 27.68 0.34 3.56
N ARG A 208 27.83 -0.81 4.25
CA ARG A 208 26.94 -1.98 4.04
C ARG A 208 25.49 -1.70 4.42
N ARG A 209 25.24 -0.80 5.38
CA ARG A 209 23.90 -0.55 5.94
C ARG A 209 22.92 0.07 4.94
N PRO A 210 23.24 1.20 4.28
CA PRO A 210 22.33 1.78 3.29
C PRO A 210 22.11 0.86 2.07
N LEU A 211 22.99 -0.10 1.80
CA LEU A 211 22.73 -1.15 0.81
C LEU A 211 21.57 -2.07 1.24
N PHE A 212 21.51 -2.48 2.51
CA PHE A 212 20.41 -3.31 3.02
C PHE A 212 19.09 -2.55 3.05
N THR A 213 19.08 -1.25 3.34
CA THR A 213 17.85 -0.44 3.25
C THR A 213 17.37 -0.29 1.80
N ALA A 214 18.29 -0.16 0.84
CA ALA A 214 17.96 -0.15 -0.59
C ALA A 214 17.40 -1.50 -1.07
N LEU A 215 18.01 -2.62 -0.66
CA LEU A 215 17.50 -3.96 -0.95
C LEU A 215 16.11 -4.19 -0.32
N ALA A 216 15.90 -3.70 0.90
CA ALA A 216 14.60 -3.77 1.55
C ALA A 216 13.54 -2.95 0.80
N ALA A 217 13.87 -1.74 0.35
CA ALA A 217 12.98 -0.91 -0.47
C ALA A 217 12.65 -1.59 -1.82
N ALA A 218 13.64 -2.24 -2.45
CA ALA A 218 13.43 -3.03 -3.67
C ALA A 218 12.49 -4.22 -3.43
N ALA A 219 12.68 -4.95 -2.32
CA ALA A 219 11.80 -6.05 -1.93
C ALA A 219 10.37 -5.56 -1.65
N LEU A 220 10.20 -4.44 -0.94
CA LEU A 220 8.88 -3.81 -0.72
C LEU A 220 8.21 -3.41 -2.02
N ALA A 221 8.95 -2.79 -2.94
CA ALA A 221 8.45 -2.39 -4.25
C ALA A 221 8.01 -3.61 -5.08
N LEU A 222 8.86 -4.63 -5.19
CA LEU A 222 8.59 -5.83 -5.97
C LEU A 222 7.41 -6.62 -5.38
N GLY A 223 7.41 -6.82 -4.06
CA GLY A 223 6.32 -7.52 -3.37
C GLY A 223 4.98 -6.84 -3.57
N ARG A 224 4.96 -5.50 -3.53
CA ARG A 224 3.75 -4.71 -3.78
C ARG A 224 3.25 -4.82 -5.22
N VAL A 225 4.14 -4.77 -6.21
CA VAL A 225 3.76 -4.94 -7.64
C VAL A 225 3.16 -6.34 -7.85
N LEU A 226 3.79 -7.37 -7.31
CA LEU A 226 3.32 -8.76 -7.44
C LEU A 226 1.92 -8.93 -6.83
N LEU A 227 1.70 -8.43 -5.62
CA LEU A 227 0.41 -8.57 -4.93
C LEU A 227 -0.70 -7.70 -5.54
N PHE A 228 -0.36 -6.56 -6.13
CA PHE A 228 -1.36 -5.66 -6.69
C PHE A 228 -1.94 -6.16 -8.03
N TYR A 229 -1.07 -6.68 -8.92
CA TYR A 229 -1.44 -7.00 -10.31
C TYR A 229 -1.77 -8.48 -10.57
N ARG A 230 -1.42 -9.41 -9.68
CA ARG A 230 -1.49 -10.85 -9.96
C ARG A 230 -2.48 -11.58 -9.06
N THR A 231 -3.29 -12.44 -9.69
CA THR A 231 -4.28 -13.31 -9.04
C THR A 231 -3.79 -14.75 -8.88
N GLU A 232 -2.56 -15.07 -9.30
CA GLU A 232 -1.98 -16.40 -9.15
C GLU A 232 -1.41 -16.59 -7.74
N ILE A 233 -1.75 -17.72 -7.10
CA ILE A 233 -1.31 -18.03 -5.73
C ILE A 233 0.22 -18.04 -5.59
N SER A 234 0.96 -18.56 -6.57
CA SER A 234 2.42 -18.59 -6.58
C SER A 234 3.03 -17.18 -6.46
N LEU A 235 2.48 -16.23 -7.23
CA LEU A 235 2.91 -14.84 -7.24
C LEU A 235 2.47 -14.09 -5.99
N ILE A 236 1.31 -14.43 -5.43
CA ILE A 236 0.85 -13.89 -4.13
C ILE A 236 1.81 -14.32 -3.02
N LEU A 237 2.18 -15.60 -2.94
CA LEU A 237 3.11 -16.11 -1.93
C LEU A 237 4.50 -15.47 -2.09
N LEU A 238 5.00 -15.37 -3.33
CA LEU A 238 6.27 -14.73 -3.62
C LEU A 238 6.24 -13.24 -3.23
N GLY A 239 5.17 -12.53 -3.60
CA GLY A 239 4.99 -11.13 -3.26
C GLY A 239 4.91 -10.88 -1.75
N ALA A 240 4.17 -11.74 -1.03
CA ALA A 240 4.09 -11.69 0.42
C ALA A 240 5.45 -11.95 1.09
N GLY A 241 6.22 -12.91 0.57
CA GLY A 241 7.59 -13.18 1.01
C GLY A 241 8.51 -11.96 0.84
N PHE A 242 8.47 -11.32 -0.33
CA PHE A 242 9.22 -10.09 -0.57
C PHE A 242 8.79 -8.93 0.33
N LEU A 243 7.48 -8.76 0.59
CA LEU A 243 7.00 -7.76 1.52
C LEU A 243 7.49 -8.02 2.95
N LEU A 244 7.35 -9.24 3.45
CA LEU A 244 7.80 -9.61 4.80
C LEU A 244 9.31 -9.39 4.95
N LEU A 245 10.10 -9.85 3.98
CA LEU A 245 11.54 -9.64 3.97
C LEU A 245 11.87 -8.14 3.97
N GLY A 246 11.23 -7.36 3.09
CA GLY A 246 11.43 -5.92 3.00
C GLY A 246 11.08 -5.19 4.29
N VAL A 247 9.93 -5.51 4.90
CA VAL A 247 9.51 -4.93 6.19
C VAL A 247 10.52 -5.28 7.29
N LEU A 248 10.92 -6.54 7.41
CA LEU A 248 11.83 -6.98 8.47
C LEU A 248 13.23 -6.37 8.34
N VAL A 249 13.83 -6.42 7.14
CA VAL A 249 15.16 -5.86 6.91
C VAL A 249 15.14 -4.35 7.10
N PHE A 250 14.12 -3.65 6.58
CA PHE A 250 14.01 -2.20 6.78
C PHE A 250 13.85 -1.86 8.27
N ALA A 251 13.12 -2.66 9.04
CA ALA A 251 12.89 -2.42 10.47
C ALA A 251 14.19 -2.58 11.27
N VAL A 252 14.91 -3.68 11.04
CA VAL A 252 16.16 -3.99 11.75
C VAL A 252 17.22 -2.92 11.52
N GLU A 253 17.40 -2.49 10.27
CA GLU A 253 18.43 -1.51 9.94
C GLU A 253 18.08 -0.12 10.48
N ASN A 254 16.83 0.35 10.31
CA ASN A 254 16.43 1.66 10.84
C ASN A 254 16.35 1.69 12.37
N TYR A 255 16.03 0.57 13.03
CA TYR A 255 15.99 0.51 14.50
C TYR A 255 17.38 0.66 15.12
N ARG A 256 18.42 0.14 14.46
CA ARG A 256 19.81 0.30 14.90
C ARG A 256 20.25 1.75 14.85
N ASP A 257 19.90 2.47 13.80
CA ASP A 257 20.22 3.90 13.69
C ASP A 257 19.49 4.71 14.77
N TYR A 258 18.23 4.37 15.06
CA TYR A 258 17.45 4.99 16.13
C TYR A 258 18.01 4.76 17.55
N LEU A 259 18.79 3.70 17.79
CA LEU A 259 19.45 3.47 19.09
C LEU A 259 20.77 4.23 19.24
N LEU A 260 21.37 4.67 18.14
CA LEU A 260 22.65 5.37 18.11
C LEU A 260 22.50 6.90 18.18
N GLU A 261 21.28 7.42 17.95
CA GLU A 261 20.86 8.81 18.17
C GLU A 261 20.31 9.06 19.58
#